data_AF-A0A9D9VPV2-F1
#
_entry.id   AF-A0A9D9VPV2-F1
#
_cell.length_a   1.000
_cell.length_b   1.000
_cell.length_c   1.000
_cell.angle_alpha   90.00
_cell.angle_beta   90.00
_cell.angle_gamma   90.00
#
_symmetry.space_group_name_H-M   'P 1'
#
loop_
_entity.id
_entity.type
_entity.pdbx_description
1 polymer ?
#
loop_
_entity_poly.entity_id
_entity_poly.type
_entity_poly.pdbx_seq_one_letter_code
_entity_poly.pdbx_strand_id
1 'polypeptide(L)'
;MEYTIVSNWKGSENTAERVRKQILDRWGQEEASNYDPRCNCLTFKQWIEHGYRVKKGEKAIKSITMIEKKDEKGEVIQKFAKTVNLFYLRQVEKIS
;
A
#
# COMPACT_ATOMS: atom_id res chain seq x y z
N MET A 1 -0.93 16.97 -13.30
CA MET A 1 0.33 16.39 -12.80
C MET A 1 0.25 14.90 -13.04
N GLU A 2 0.99 14.42 -14.03
CA GLU A 2 1.07 12.99 -14.36
C GLU A 2 1.96 12.31 -13.32
N TYR A 3 1.36 11.48 -12.47
CA TYR A 3 2.09 10.68 -11.49
C TYR A 3 2.35 9.28 -12.07
N THR A 4 3.54 9.10 -12.64
CA THR A 4 4.00 7.87 -13.31
C THR A 4 4.53 6.82 -12.30
N ILE A 5 3.78 6.54 -11.23
CA ILE A 5 4.10 5.42 -10.33
C ILE A 5 2.97 4.41 -10.41
N VAL A 6 3.21 3.33 -11.15
CA VAL A 6 2.22 2.28 -11.36
C VAL A 6 2.46 1.18 -10.32
N SER A 7 1.67 1.18 -9.24
CA SER A 7 1.65 0.01 -8.34
C SER A 7 1.06 -1.19 -9.06
N ASN A 8 1.66 -2.37 -8.85
CA ASN A 8 1.17 -3.66 -9.35
C ASN A 8 -0.08 -4.13 -8.56
N TRP A 9 -1.04 -3.24 -8.37
CA TRP A 9 -2.21 -3.43 -7.53
C TRP A 9 -3.16 -4.43 -8.20
N LYS A 10 -3.22 -5.64 -7.63
CA LYS A 10 -4.28 -6.65 -7.83
C LYS A 10 -5.24 -6.82 -6.64
N GLY A 11 -5.08 -6.03 -5.57
CA GLY A 11 -5.91 -6.07 -4.38
C GLY A 11 -7.40 -5.77 -4.63
N SER A 12 -8.25 -6.53 -3.95
CA SER A 12 -9.69 -6.34 -3.86
C SER A 12 -10.03 -4.96 -3.26
N GLU A 13 -11.12 -4.33 -3.68
CA GLU A 13 -11.59 -3.02 -3.17
C GLU A 13 -11.65 -2.97 -1.63
N ASN A 14 -12.04 -4.09 -1.01
CA ASN A 14 -12.03 -4.31 0.44
C ASN A 14 -10.68 -4.00 1.11
N THR A 15 -9.57 -4.27 0.44
CA THR A 15 -8.22 -3.98 0.96
C THR A 15 -7.94 -2.49 0.99
N ALA A 16 -8.32 -1.77 -0.06
CA ALA A 16 -8.14 -0.32 -0.14
C ALA A 16 -9.01 0.41 0.89
N GLU A 17 -10.25 -0.03 1.08
CA GLU A 17 -11.11 0.55 2.12
C GLU A 17 -10.53 0.41 3.53
N ARG A 18 -9.90 -0.74 3.84
CA ARG A 18 -9.24 -0.95 5.15
C ARG A 18 -8.06 -0.01 5.36
N VAL A 19 -7.29 0.26 4.33
CA VAL A 19 -6.17 1.22 4.39
C VAL A 19 -6.73 2.64 4.49
N ARG A 20 -7.77 2.97 3.72
CA ARG A 20 -8.46 4.27 3.77
C ARG A 20 -9.00 4.57 5.17
N LYS A 21 -9.61 3.59 5.84
CA LYS A 21 -10.07 3.74 7.24
C LYS A 21 -8.92 4.01 8.21
N GLN A 22 -7.77 3.37 8.04
CA GLN A 22 -6.58 3.64 8.86
C GLN A 22 -6.01 5.05 8.59
N ILE A 23 -6.07 5.53 7.35
CA ILE A 23 -5.64 6.89 7.00
C ILE A 23 -6.62 7.92 7.59
N LEU A 24 -7.93 7.65 7.48
CA LEU A 24 -9.00 8.46 8.06
C LEU A 24 -8.81 8.62 9.58
N ASP A 25 -8.55 7.53 10.28
CA ASP A 25 -8.35 7.53 11.73
C ASP A 25 -7.10 8.31 12.17
N ARG A 26 -6.02 8.27 11.35
CA ARG A 26 -4.75 8.91 11.68
C ARG A 26 -4.66 10.38 11.28
N TRP A 27 -5.23 10.77 10.14
CA TRP A 27 -5.05 12.09 9.55
C TRP A 27 -6.36 12.77 9.13
N GLY A 28 -7.50 12.12 9.27
CA GLY A 28 -8.81 12.68 8.93
C GLY A 28 -9.24 12.47 7.48
N GLN A 29 -10.40 13.04 7.16
CA GLN A 29 -11.14 12.76 5.93
C GLN A 29 -10.51 13.36 4.67
N GLU A 30 -9.74 14.44 4.82
CA GLU A 30 -9.01 15.06 3.73
C GLU A 30 -7.95 14.11 3.16
N GLU A 31 -7.09 13.54 4.02
CA GLU A 31 -6.06 12.59 3.59
C GLU A 31 -6.68 11.26 3.13
N ALA A 32 -7.78 10.84 3.76
CA ALA A 32 -8.51 9.66 3.31
C ALA A 32 -9.13 9.84 1.91
N SER A 33 -9.41 11.07 1.50
CA SER A 33 -9.91 11.39 0.15
C SER A 33 -8.77 11.55 -0.85
N ASN A 34 -7.61 12.02 -0.40
CA ASN A 34 -6.38 12.08 -1.21
C ASN A 34 -5.71 10.70 -1.39
N TYR A 35 -6.08 9.70 -0.59
CA TYR A 35 -5.51 8.37 -0.65
C TYR A 35 -5.73 7.70 -2.02
N ASP A 36 -4.63 7.41 -2.70
CA ASP A 36 -4.54 6.67 -3.95
C ASP A 36 -3.58 5.47 -3.76
N PRO A 37 -4.11 4.25 -3.68
CA PRO A 37 -3.27 3.09 -3.39
C PRO A 37 -2.36 2.66 -4.54
N ARG A 38 -2.42 3.33 -5.70
CA ARG A 38 -1.47 3.12 -6.82
C ARG A 38 -0.27 4.04 -6.73
N CYS A 39 -0.43 5.23 -6.19
CA CYS A 39 0.59 6.28 -6.30
C CYS A 39 1.14 6.75 -4.96
N ASN A 40 0.34 6.77 -3.89
CA ASN A 40 0.71 7.46 -2.65
C ASN A 40 0.69 6.56 -1.40
N CYS A 41 0.56 5.25 -1.59
CA CYS A 41 0.67 4.27 -0.52
C CYS A 41 1.45 3.05 -0.99
N LEU A 42 2.73 3.05 -0.68
CA LEU A 42 3.70 2.09 -1.21
C LEU A 42 4.38 1.32 -0.08
N THR A 43 4.99 0.20 -0.44
CA THR A 43 5.84 -0.55 0.50
C THR A 43 7.13 0.22 0.79
N PHE A 44 7.78 -0.09 1.92
CA PHE A 44 9.07 0.50 2.29
C PHE A 44 10.11 0.42 1.16
N LYS A 45 10.19 -0.72 0.48
CA LYS A 45 11.12 -0.93 -0.64
C LYS A 45 10.83 -0.01 -1.81
N GLN A 46 9.56 0.09 -2.22
CA GLN A 46 9.15 0.98 -3.32
C GLN A 46 9.46 2.45 -3.00
N TRP A 47 9.22 2.90 -1.78
CA TRP A 47 9.57 4.26 -1.39
C TRP A 47 11.08 4.52 -1.54
N ILE A 48 11.93 3.58 -1.13
CA ILE A 48 13.38 3.68 -1.30
C ILE A 48 13.76 3.73 -2.79
N GLU A 49 13.14 2.89 -3.62
CA GLU A 49 13.36 2.89 -5.08
C GLU A 49 12.99 4.24 -5.72
N HIS A 50 12.02 4.95 -5.15
CA HIS A 50 11.63 6.30 -5.56
C HIS A 50 12.40 7.43 -4.86
N GLY A 51 13.42 7.13 -4.05
CA GLY A 51 14.23 8.14 -3.35
C GLY A 51 13.57 8.73 -2.11
N TYR A 52 12.67 7.98 -1.47
CA TYR A 52 12.02 8.36 -0.21
C TYR A 52 12.37 7.36 0.89
N ARG A 53 12.46 7.85 2.13
CA ARG A 53 12.59 7.02 3.33
C ARG A 53 11.38 7.23 4.22
N VAL A 54 10.98 6.17 4.93
CA VAL A 54 9.99 6.29 5.99
C VAL A 54 10.61 7.03 7.18
N LYS A 55 9.88 8.00 7.72
CA LYS A 55 10.29 8.76 8.91
C LYS A 55 10.46 7.83 10.10
N LYS A 56 11.48 8.09 10.93
CA LYS A 56 11.79 7.24 12.09
C LYS A 56 10.63 7.29 13.10
N GLY A 57 10.15 6.12 13.52
CA GLY A 57 9.06 5.97 14.50
C GLY A 57 7.66 5.84 13.91
N GLU A 58 7.51 5.98 12.59
CA GLU A 58 6.22 5.83 11.93
C GLU A 58 5.70 4.39 11.93
N LYS A 59 4.41 4.21 12.21
CA LYS A 59 3.76 2.90 12.17
C LYS A 59 3.28 2.58 10.76
N ALA A 60 3.59 1.40 10.25
CA ALA A 60 3.06 0.94 8.97
C ALA A 60 1.52 0.87 9.00
N ILE A 61 0.91 1.05 7.83
CA ILE A 61 -0.49 0.76 7.58
C ILE A 61 -0.58 -0.69 7.12
N LYS A 62 -1.39 -1.50 7.81
CA LYS A 62 -1.51 -2.93 7.50
C LYS A 62 -2.54 -3.12 6.41
N SER A 63 -2.08 -3.59 5.26
CA SER A 63 -2.91 -3.98 4.12
C SER A 63 -2.96 -5.50 4.05
N ILE A 64 -4.12 -6.09 3.79
CA ILE A 64 -4.25 -7.55 3.63
C ILE A 64 -4.58 -7.83 2.18
N THR A 65 -3.70 -8.56 1.50
CA THR A 65 -3.87 -8.97 0.12
C THR A 65 -4.08 -10.49 0.08
N MET A 66 -5.13 -10.96 -0.57
CA MET A 66 -5.29 -12.37 -0.86
C MET A 66 -4.39 -12.75 -2.04
N ILE A 67 -3.50 -13.71 -1.82
CA ILE A 67 -2.67 -14.29 -2.87
C ILE A 67 -3.22 -15.67 -3.18
N GLU A 68 -3.50 -15.90 -4.45
CA GLU A 68 -3.89 -17.19 -4.97
C GLU A 68 -2.62 -17.91 -5.44
N LYS A 69 -2.27 -18.99 -4.76
CA LYS A 69 -1.23 -19.92 -5.23
C LYS A 69 -1.85 -20.76 -6.33
N LYS A 70 -1.29 -20.67 -7.53
CA LYS A 70 -1.66 -21.52 -8.66
C LYS A 70 -0.63 -22.62 -8.81
N ASP A 71 -1.10 -23.80 -9.19
CA ASP A 71 -0.25 -24.94 -9.57
C ASP A 71 0.36 -24.73 -10.97
N GLU A 72 1.23 -25.63 -11.41
CA GLU A 72 1.84 -25.60 -12.75
C GLU A 72 0.81 -25.67 -13.88
N LYS A 73 -0.39 -26.21 -13.59
CA LYS A 73 -1.55 -26.25 -14.50
C LYS A 73 -2.46 -25.02 -14.43
N GLY A 74 -2.13 -24.03 -13.59
CA GLY A 74 -2.90 -22.79 -13.45
C GLY A 74 -4.12 -22.87 -12.52
N GLU A 75 -4.39 -24.03 -11.90
CA GLU A 75 -5.47 -24.22 -10.93
C GLU A 75 -5.12 -23.60 -9.57
N VAL A 76 -6.07 -22.92 -8.92
CA VAL A 76 -5.84 -22.29 -7.61
C VAL A 76 -5.83 -23.36 -6.53
N ILE A 77 -4.64 -23.76 -6.08
CA ILE A 77 -4.44 -24.78 -5.04
C ILE A 77 -4.66 -24.23 -3.63
N GLN A 78 -4.37 -22.94 -3.40
CA GLN A 78 -4.49 -22.37 -2.06
C GLN A 78 -4.65 -20.85 -2.12
N LYS A 79 -5.54 -20.30 -1.31
CA LYS A 79 -5.66 -18.86 -1.07
C LYS A 79 -5.08 -18.55 0.30
N PHE A 80 -4.14 -17.62 0.38
CA PHE A 80 -3.61 -17.17 1.66
C PHE A 80 -3.65 -15.65 1.76
N ALA A 81 -4.06 -15.16 2.94
CA ALA A 81 -4.06 -13.75 3.26
C ALA A 81 -2.64 -13.32 3.65
N LYS A 82 -2.01 -12.48 2.82
CA LYS A 82 -0.71 -11.89 3.13
C LYS A 82 -0.92 -10.48 3.67
N THR A 83 -0.38 -10.22 4.84
CA THR A 83 -0.31 -8.85 5.37
C THR A 83 0.90 -8.15 4.75
N VAL A 84 0.65 -7.00 4.12
CA VAL A 84 1.65 -6.12 3.52
C VAL A 84 1.68 -4.82 4.32
N ASN A 85 2.89 -4.41 4.70
CA ASN A 85 3.11 -3.15 5.39
C ASN A 85 3.28 -2.04 4.34
N LEU A 86 2.35 -1.09 4.35
CA LEU A 86 2.37 0.07 3.47
C LEU A 86 2.63 1.33 4.27
N PHE A 87 3.17 2.35 3.60
CA PHE A 87 3.41 3.67 4.16
C PHE A 87 2.79 4.70 3.24
N TYR A 88 2.03 5.61 3.83
CA TYR A 88 1.39 6.71 3.11
C TYR A 88 2.35 7.90 2.94
N LEU A 89 2.11 8.77 1.96
CA LEU A 89 3.00 9.89 1.60
C LEU A 89 3.41 10.77 2.81
N ARG A 90 2.52 10.95 3.80
CA ARG A 90 2.80 11.74 5.02
C ARG A 90 3.87 11.11 5.91
N GLN A 91 4.04 9.80 5.82
CA GLN A 91 4.94 8.99 6.65
C GLN A 91 6.36 8.90 6.07
N VAL A 92 6.56 9.40 4.86
CA VAL A 92 7.86 9.38 4.19
C VAL A 92 8.41 10.79 4.02
N GLU A 93 9.72 10.85 3.81
CA GLU A 93 10.46 12.06 3.52
C GLU A 93 11.45 11.75 2.38
N LYS A 94 11.74 12.75 1.55
CA LYS A 94 12.67 12.58 0.44
C LYS A 94 14.08 12.38 1.00
N ILE A 95 14.78 11.36 0.52
CA ILE A 95 16.20 11.17 0.79
C ILE A 95 16.90 12.20 -0.10
N SER A 96 17.30 13.31 0.53
CA SER A 96 18.05 14.37 -0.15
C SER A 96 19.55 14.12 -0.09
#